data_AF-A0A7S0NDT3-F1
#
_entry.id   AF-A0A7S0NDT3-F1
#
_cell.length_a   1.000
_cell.length_b   1.000
_cell.length_c   1.000
_cell.angle_alpha   90.00
_cell.angle_beta   90.00
_cell.angle_gamma   90.00
#
_symmetry.space_group_name_H-M   'P 1'
#
loop_
_entity.id
_entity.type
_entity.pdbx_description
1 polymer ?
#
loop_
_entity_poly.entity_id
_entity_poly.type
_entity_poly.pdbx_seq_one_letter_code
_entity_poly.pdbx_strand_id
1 'polypeptide(L)'
;MGFEPQIRDIVEGSGMPPSGPGGRQTMMFSATWPAGRFNNVRQIADSFLVNPAMLTVGRVGGASESVTQKVAYVEGRRKTAAAIELLREVPGKTIVFVN
;
A
#
# COMPACT_ATOMS: atom_id res chain seq x y z
N MET A 1 5.00 1.79 -8.95
CA MET A 1 6.44 1.50 -8.97
C MET A 1 6.90 0.75 -10.22
N GLY A 2 6.01 0.09 -10.98
CA GLY A 2 6.34 -0.37 -12.33
C GLY A 2 7.31 -1.55 -12.41
N PHE A 3 7.52 -2.26 -11.29
CA PHE A 3 8.48 -3.37 -11.18
C PHE A 3 7.99 -4.70 -11.77
N GLU A 4 6.86 -4.72 -12.46
CA GLU A 4 6.29 -5.95 -13.00
C GLU A 4 7.23 -6.68 -13.97
N PRO A 5 7.92 -6.01 -14.92
CA PRO A 5 8.86 -6.69 -15.81
C PRO A 5 9.97 -7.43 -15.05
N GLN A 6 10.54 -6.78 -14.03
CA GLN A 6 11.61 -7.37 -13.22
C GLN A 6 11.13 -8.57 -12.40
N ILE A 7 9.90 -8.52 -11.87
CA ILE A 7 9.30 -9.66 -11.19
C ILE A 7 9.15 -10.83 -12.16
N ARG A 8 8.70 -10.57 -13.39
CA ARG A 8 8.54 -11.60 -14.42
C ARG A 8 9.86 -12.24 -14.80
N ASP A 9 10.91 -11.44 -15.03
CA ASP A 9 12.25 -11.94 -15.36
C ASP A 9 12.82 -12.86 -14.26
N ILE A 10 12.60 -12.51 -12.99
CA ILE A 10 13.01 -13.36 -11.87
C ILE A 10 12.21 -14.67 -11.85
N VAL A 11 10.88 -14.58 -12.03
CA VAL A 11 9.98 -15.72 -11.83
C VAL A 11 9.97 -16.70 -13.00
N GLU A 12 10.17 -16.21 -14.21
CA GLU A 12 10.09 -16.98 -15.46
C GLU A 12 11.47 -17.18 -16.11
N GLY A 13 12.37 -16.19 -16.00
CA GLY A 13 13.68 -16.21 -16.66
C GLY A 13 14.83 -16.77 -15.83
N SER A 14 14.65 -17.00 -14.53
CA SER A 14 15.73 -17.41 -13.61
C SER A 14 15.68 -18.90 -13.21
N GLY A 15 15.04 -19.75 -14.03
CA GLY A 15 15.02 -21.20 -13.82
C GLY A 15 14.23 -21.66 -12.58
N MET A 16 13.29 -20.84 -12.11
CA MET A 16 12.42 -21.25 -11.01
C MET A 16 11.51 -22.43 -11.43
N PRO A 17 11.12 -23.31 -10.49
CA PRO A 17 10.17 -24.39 -10.79
C PRO A 17 8.84 -23.85 -11.34
N PRO A 18 8.16 -24.60 -12.21
CA PRO A 18 6.86 -24.20 -12.75
C PRO A 18 5.83 -24.03 -11.62
N SER A 19 4.86 -23.14 -11.81
CA SER A 19 3.77 -22.95 -10.85
C SER A 19 2.79 -24.13 -10.87
N GLY A 20 2.31 -24.56 -9.70
CA GLY A 20 1.25 -25.56 -9.57
C GLY A 20 1.64 -26.81 -8.77
N PRO A 21 0.77 -27.84 -8.75
CA PRO A 21 0.99 -29.06 -7.96
C PRO A 21 2.30 -29.76 -8.32
N GLY A 22 3.14 -30.05 -7.31
CA GLY A 22 4.47 -30.64 -7.52
C GLY A 22 5.55 -29.65 -7.97
N GLY A 23 5.21 -28.35 -8.10
CA GLY A 23 6.12 -27.27 -8.47
C GLY A 23 6.24 -26.19 -7.38
N ARG A 24 6.34 -24.93 -7.80
CA ARG A 24 6.50 -23.76 -6.92
C ARG A 24 5.18 -23.37 -6.25
N GLN A 25 5.22 -23.21 -4.93
CA GLN A 25 4.20 -22.50 -4.17
C GLN A 25 4.51 -20.99 -4.15
N THR A 26 3.54 -20.17 -4.52
CA THR A 26 3.68 -18.71 -4.53
C THR A 26 2.80 -18.10 -3.44
N MET A 27 3.34 -17.16 -2.67
CA MET A 27 2.60 -16.35 -1.70
C MET A 27 2.74 -14.87 -2.09
N MET A 28 1.62 -14.14 -2.05
CA MET A 28 1.59 -12.71 -2.33
C MET A 28 1.08 -11.97 -1.09
N PHE A 29 1.84 -10.96 -0.66
CA PHE A 29 1.47 -10.09 0.45
C PHE A 29 1.23 -8.68 -0.08
N SER A 30 0.06 -8.12 0.23
CA SER A 30 -0.26 -6.73 -0.12
C SER A 30 -1.05 -6.05 0.98
N ALA A 31 -0.67 -4.82 1.30
CA ALA A 31 -1.41 -3.97 2.23
C ALA A 31 -2.65 -3.33 1.59
N THR A 32 -2.72 -3.32 0.25
CA THR A 32 -3.83 -2.72 -0.50
C THR A 32 -4.37 -3.68 -1.57
N TRP A 33 -5.66 -3.60 -1.86
CA TRP A 33 -6.33 -4.40 -2.88
C TRP A 33 -7.24 -3.53 -3.75
N PRO A 34 -6.65 -2.60 -4.55
CA PRO A 34 -7.39 -1.53 -5.22
C PRO A 34 -8.36 -2.06 -6.28
N ALA A 35 -9.63 -1.66 -6.26
CA ALA A 35 -10.62 -1.96 -7.31
C ALA A 35 -10.60 -0.92 -8.45
N GLY A 36 -11.08 -1.30 -9.64
CA GLY A 36 -11.24 -0.39 -10.79
C GLY A 36 -9.96 -0.16 -11.60
N ARG A 37 -9.70 1.10 -12.01
CA ARG A 37 -8.67 1.46 -13.02
C ARG A 37 -7.22 1.21 -12.60
N PHE A 38 -6.97 0.87 -11.34
CA PHE A 38 -5.65 0.57 -10.78
C PHE A 38 -5.52 -0.91 -10.37
N ASN A 39 -6.00 -1.84 -11.21
CA ASN A 39 -6.11 -3.28 -10.93
C ASN A 39 -4.78 -4.07 -11.01
N ASN A 40 -3.65 -3.38 -11.09
CA ASN A 40 -2.35 -3.96 -11.42
C ASN A 40 -1.94 -5.08 -10.43
N VAL A 41 -2.30 -4.92 -9.15
CA VAL A 41 -2.01 -5.91 -8.10
C VAL A 41 -2.78 -7.21 -8.35
N ARG A 42 -4.05 -7.15 -8.79
CA ARG A 42 -4.82 -8.36 -9.08
C ARG A 42 -4.32 -9.06 -10.34
N GLN A 43 -3.96 -8.30 -11.37
CA GLN A 43 -3.39 -8.86 -12.60
C GLN A 43 -2.09 -9.63 -12.34
N ILE A 44 -1.23 -9.08 -11.48
CA ILE A 44 -0.01 -9.76 -11.03
C ILE A 44 -0.36 -11.04 -10.24
N ALA A 45 -1.33 -10.96 -9.33
CA ALA A 45 -1.79 -12.12 -8.56
C ALA A 45 -2.30 -13.25 -9.48
N ASP A 46 -3.12 -12.92 -10.47
CA ASP A 46 -3.67 -13.87 -11.44
C ASP A 46 -2.57 -14.52 -12.29
N SER A 47 -1.47 -13.81 -12.56
CA SER A 47 -0.35 -14.37 -13.32
C SER A 47 0.58 -15.31 -12.54
N PHE A 48 0.65 -15.18 -11.21
CA PHE A 48 1.66 -15.89 -10.40
C PHE A 48 1.09 -16.88 -9.37
N LEU A 49 -0.20 -16.76 -9.05
CA LEU A 49 -0.87 -17.62 -8.07
C LEU A 49 -1.72 -18.68 -8.77
N VAL A 50 -1.66 -19.91 -8.27
CA VAL A 50 -2.49 -21.02 -8.76
C VAL A 50 -3.50 -21.38 -7.67
N ASN A 51 -4.78 -21.13 -7.93
CA ASN A 51 -5.89 -21.34 -6.98
C ASN A 51 -5.60 -20.83 -5.55
N PRO A 52 -5.27 -19.54 -5.37
CA PRO A 52 -4.87 -19.01 -4.07
C PRO A 52 -6.05 -18.93 -3.10
N ALA A 53 -5.78 -19.25 -1.83
CA ALA A 53 -6.64 -18.84 -0.72
C ALA A 53 -6.33 -17.38 -0.35
N MET A 54 -7.37 -16.55 -0.20
CA MET A 54 -7.22 -15.16 0.23
C MET A 54 -7.39 -15.06 1.75
N LEU A 55 -6.37 -14.54 2.43
CA LEU A 55 -6.41 -14.22 3.86
C LEU A 55 -6.28 -12.71 4.03
N THR A 56 -7.23 -12.12 4.75
CA THR A 56 -7.24 -10.69 5.06
C THR A 56 -7.25 -10.49 6.56
N VAL A 57 -6.34 -9.66 7.07
CA VAL A 57 -6.29 -9.28 8.49
C VAL A 57 -6.57 -7.79 8.59
N GLY A 58 -7.64 -7.42 9.32
CA GLY A 58 -8.10 -6.03 9.46
C GLY A 58 -9.02 -5.56 8.32
N ARG A 59 -9.43 -4.28 8.36
CA ARG A 59 -10.18 -3.64 7.26
C ARG A 59 -9.23 -3.14 6.18
N VAL A 60 -9.29 -3.75 5.00
CA VAL A 60 -8.57 -3.26 3.79
C VAL A 60 -9.05 -1.84 3.48
N GLY A 61 -8.11 -0.89 3.38
CA GLY A 61 -8.43 0.52 3.07
C GLY A 61 -8.79 1.41 4.28
N GLY A 62 -8.80 0.88 5.50
CA GLY A 62 -9.39 1.56 6.65
C GLY A 62 -8.58 2.67 7.32
N ALA A 63 -7.28 2.84 7.03
CA ALA A 63 -6.46 3.84 7.73
C ALA A 63 -6.91 5.28 7.43
N SER A 64 -7.29 5.58 6.19
CA SER A 64 -7.80 6.91 5.81
C SER A 64 -9.22 7.16 6.33
N GLU A 65 -10.06 6.13 6.33
CA GLU A 65 -11.47 6.23 6.76
C GLU A 65 -11.63 6.31 8.28
N SER A 66 -10.72 5.70 9.04
CA SER A 66 -10.77 5.69 10.52
C SER A 66 -10.11 6.91 11.17
N VAL A 67 -9.37 7.70 10.40
CA VAL A 67 -8.65 8.88 10.89
C VAL A 67 -9.42 10.15 10.51
N THR A 68 -9.72 10.99 11.50
CA THR A 68 -10.28 12.32 11.24
C THR A 68 -9.23 13.19 10.56
N GLN A 69 -9.53 13.63 9.34
CA GLN A 69 -8.65 14.48 8.54
C GLN A 69 -9.24 15.89 8.46
N LYS A 70 -8.41 16.90 8.71
CA LYS A 70 -8.79 18.32 8.60
C LYS A 70 -7.81 19.01 7.65
N VAL A 71 -8.34 19.82 6.74
CA VAL A 71 -7.55 20.64 5.81
C VAL A 71 -7.67 22.10 6.23
N ALA A 72 -6.54 22.73 6.52
CA ALA A 72 -6.46 24.16 6.82
C ALA A 72 -5.71 24.89 5.71
N TYR A 73 -6.36 25.86 5.09
CA TYR A 73 -5.75 26.73 4.10
C TYR A 73 -5.00 27.84 4.82
N VAL A 74 -3.68 27.90 4.63
CA VAL A 74 -2.79 28.88 5.25
C VAL A 74 -1.81 29.41 4.24
N GLU A 75 -1.48 30.69 4.36
CA GLU A 75 -0.37 31.28 3.60
C GLU A 75 0.94 30.59 3.95
N GLY A 76 1.83 30.42 2.95
CA GLY A 76 3.10 29.71 3.13
C GLY A 76 3.93 30.23 4.31
N ARG A 77 4.00 31.56 4.49
CA ARG A 77 4.74 32.21 5.59
C ARG A 77 4.12 31.97 6.97
N ARG A 78 2.82 31.67 7.03
CA ARG A 78 2.08 31.46 8.29
C ARG A 78 1.98 29.99 8.70
N LYS A 79 2.48 29.05 7.89
CA LYS A 79 2.44 27.60 8.19
C LYS A 79 3.03 27.25 9.55
N THR A 80 4.18 27.82 9.91
CA THR A 80 4.83 27.53 11.20
C THR A 80 4.00 28.00 12.38
N ALA A 81 3.48 29.23 12.33
CA ALA A 81 2.65 29.78 13.41
C ALA A 81 1.35 28.97 13.57
N ALA A 82 0.67 28.67 12.46
CA ALA A 82 -0.54 27.86 12.47
C ALA A 82 -0.28 26.43 12.99
N ALA A 83 0.85 25.82 12.64
CA ALA A 83 1.21 24.49 13.15
C ALA A 83 1.44 24.51 14.67
N ILE A 84 2.06 25.56 15.23
CA ILE A 84 2.25 25.70 16.67
C ILE A 84 0.91 25.83 17.40
N GLU A 85 -0.04 26.59 16.83
CA GLU A 85 -1.39 26.70 17.40
C GLU A 85 -2.09 25.33 17.43
N LEU A 86 -2.07 24.59 16.31
CA LEU A 86 -2.64 23.24 16.23
C LEU A 86 -1.98 22.26 17.22
N LEU A 87 -0.66 22.34 17.41
CA LEU A 87 0.06 21.48 18.35
C LEU A 87 -0.36 21.73 19.81
N ARG A 88 -0.81 22.94 20.16
CA ARG A 88 -1.31 23.25 21.51
C ARG A 88 -2.68 22.64 21.78
N GLU A 89 -3.48 22.41 20.74
CA GLU A 89 -4.82 21.83 20.84
C GLU A 89 -4.80 20.30 20.97
N VAL A 90 -3.71 19.65 20.54
CA VAL A 90 -3.61 18.18 20.52
C VAL A 90 -2.77 17.69 21.71
N PRO A 91 -3.34 16.91 22.65
CA PRO A 91 -2.56 16.34 23.74
C PRO A 91 -1.69 15.17 23.26
N GLY A 92 -0.51 15.04 23.85
CA GLY A 92 0.37 13.88 23.65
C GLY A 92 1.53 14.12 22.68
N LYS A 93 2.17 13.02 22.26
CA LYS A 93 3.28 13.07 21.31
C LYS A 93 2.73 13.23 19.89
N THR A 94 3.19 14.26 19.19
CA THR A 94 2.75 14.57 17.83
C THR A 94 3.92 14.47 16.85
N ILE A 95 3.66 13.94 15.66
CA ILE A 95 4.62 13.87 14.56
C ILE A 95 4.25 14.93 13.53
N VAL A 96 5.22 15.77 13.14
CA VAL A 96 5.07 16.76 12.07
C VAL A 96 5.91 16.33 10.89
N PHE A 97 5.26 16.08 9.76
CA PHE A 97 5.93 15.77 8.49
C PHE A 97 6.17 17.07 7.71
N VAL A 98 7.36 17.17 7.10
CA VAL A 98 7.75 18.24 6.17
C VAL A 98 8.21 17.60 4.86
N ASN A 99 8.13 18.35 3.76
CA ASN A 99 8.66 17.93 2.46
C ASN A 99 10.12 18.30 2.28
#